data_AF-A0A914RJC7-F1
#
_entry.id   AF-A0A914RJC7-F1
#
_cell.length_a   1.000
_cell.length_b   1.000
_cell.length_c   1.000
_cell.angle_alpha   90.00
_cell.angle_beta   90.00
_cell.angle_gamma   90.00
#
_symmetry.space_group_name_H-M   'P 1'
#
loop_
_entity.id
_entity.type
_entity.pdbx_description
1 polymer ?
#
loop_
_entity_poly.entity_id
_entity_poly.type
_entity_poly.pdbx_seq_one_letter_code
_entity_poly.pdbx_strand_id
1 'polypeptide(L)'
;MFSKWRDIYSIDIRFEDYGYGDILQQARCSFQIVAVGKNAKTSYRIRLTDRNGNAYRLRTNLEKYSNKALKLMLASPSKRLLASLFSLPDLDAILVLDSTPQSSSQCKAELSRSLAECIKGPIKNLQLAADVCRYVLTGIYIPWRVMDCLCEKLRCSLKRFAIGCTYGKETRRDRYVKALSKLEKLEDLDIPPHIFHLSDSIDIDPNVGRLLNRLPLTSLGFRHYNSAVLFQYIEFRMPHHIRLLRSVFSSFQQRI
;
A
#
# COMPACT_ATOMS: atom_id res chain seq x y z
N MET A 1 -23.71 1.97 13.29
CA MET A 1 -22.39 2.62 13.16
C MET A 1 -22.32 3.76 14.18
N PHE A 2 -21.34 3.78 15.08
CA PHE A 2 -21.24 4.82 16.11
C PHE A 2 -21.00 6.19 15.46
N SER A 3 -21.73 7.21 15.91
CA SER A 3 -21.59 8.61 15.48
C SER A 3 -20.16 9.14 15.61
N LYS A 4 -19.40 8.64 16.60
CA LYS A 4 -18.00 9.02 16.91
C LYS A 4 -16.94 8.56 15.89
N TRP A 5 -17.32 7.80 14.87
CA TRP A 5 -16.37 7.35 13.83
C TRP A 5 -16.73 7.85 12.43
N ARG A 6 -17.82 8.62 12.29
CA ARG A 6 -18.22 9.18 10.99
C ARG A 6 -17.23 10.24 10.50
N ASP A 7 -16.57 10.91 11.44
CA ASP A 7 -15.59 11.96 11.21
C ASP A 7 -14.17 11.46 10.95
N ILE A 8 -13.94 10.14 10.94
CA ILE A 8 -12.63 9.57 10.57
C ILE A 8 -12.40 9.76 9.06
N TYR A 9 -11.30 10.45 8.73
CA TYR A 9 -10.91 10.71 7.34
C TYR A 9 -9.61 10.00 6.94
N SER A 10 -8.83 9.46 7.90
CA SER A 10 -7.57 8.76 7.60
C SER A 10 -7.36 7.52 8.45
N ILE A 11 -6.86 6.46 7.83
CA ILE A 11 -6.45 5.20 8.47
C ILE A 11 -4.98 4.94 8.16
N ASP A 12 -4.15 4.71 9.18
CA ASP A 12 -2.76 4.26 9.08
C ASP A 12 -2.61 2.90 9.78
N ILE A 13 -2.25 1.86 9.02
CA ILE A 13 -2.05 0.50 9.47
C ILE A 13 -0.58 0.15 9.30
N ARG A 14 0.10 -0.23 10.38
CA ARG A 14 1.50 -0.66 10.34
C ARG A 14 1.66 -2.07 10.89
N PHE A 15 2.40 -2.91 10.17
CA PHE A 15 2.79 -4.23 10.63
C PHE A 15 4.23 -4.18 11.17
N GLU A 16 4.41 -4.54 12.45
CA GLU A 16 5.70 -4.48 13.15
C GLU A 16 6.10 -5.88 13.66
N ASP A 17 7.39 -6.23 13.53
CA ASP A 17 7.99 -7.42 14.14
C ASP A 17 8.47 -7.07 15.57
N TYR A 18 7.86 -7.65 16.60
CA TYR A 18 8.34 -7.47 17.99
C TYR A 18 9.30 -8.59 18.33
N GLY A 19 10.52 -8.23 18.73
CA GLY A 19 11.50 -9.15 19.28
C GLY A 19 10.98 -9.87 20.54
N TYR A 20 11.48 -11.10 20.74
CA TYR A 20 11.17 -11.99 21.85
C TYR A 20 11.36 -11.28 23.21
N GLY A 21 10.27 -10.77 23.80
CA GLY A 21 10.32 -10.07 25.09
C GLY A 21 8.94 -9.63 25.60
N ASP A 22 8.07 -9.14 24.72
CA ASP A 22 6.71 -8.67 25.06
C ASP A 22 5.63 -9.76 24.85
N ILE A 23 5.94 -11.00 25.25
CA ILE A 23 5.16 -12.19 24.87
C ILE A 23 3.83 -12.37 25.64
N LEU A 24 3.57 -11.59 26.68
CA LEU A 24 2.50 -11.95 27.62
C LEU A 24 1.06 -11.49 27.27
N GLN A 25 0.79 -10.80 26.16
CA GLN A 25 -0.60 -10.35 25.88
C GLN A 25 -1.13 -10.46 24.44
N GLN A 26 -0.38 -10.96 23.47
CA GLN A 26 -0.84 -10.94 22.08
C GLN A 26 -1.45 -12.28 21.63
N ALA A 27 -2.78 -12.34 21.71
CA ALA A 27 -3.59 -13.38 21.09
C ALA A 27 -3.32 -13.46 19.57
N ARG A 28 -3.18 -14.69 19.06
CA ARG A 28 -2.96 -15.03 17.65
C ARG A 28 -3.99 -14.34 16.75
N CYS A 29 -3.60 -13.25 16.08
CA CYS A 29 -4.44 -12.58 15.10
C CYS A 29 -3.89 -12.84 13.70
N SER A 30 -4.45 -13.81 12.99
CA SER A 30 -4.21 -13.95 11.55
C SER A 30 -4.89 -12.79 10.82
N PHE A 31 -4.09 -11.86 10.29
CA PHE A 31 -4.57 -10.74 9.50
C PHE A 31 -4.71 -11.17 8.04
N GLN A 32 -5.89 -11.27 7.46
CA GLN A 32 -6.01 -11.67 6.04
C GLN A 32 -5.53 -10.63 5.00
N ILE A 33 -4.95 -9.50 5.42
CA ILE A 33 -4.15 -8.63 4.53
C ILE A 33 -2.74 -9.20 4.33
N VAL A 34 -2.21 -9.88 5.33
CA VAL A 34 -0.86 -10.45 5.37
C VAL A 34 -1.01 -11.93 5.65
N ALA A 35 -0.79 -12.82 4.67
CA ALA A 35 -0.68 -14.24 5.01
C ALA A 35 0.46 -14.38 6.03
N VAL A 36 0.13 -14.65 7.29
CA VAL A 36 1.12 -14.85 8.34
C VAL A 36 1.43 -16.34 8.39
N GLY A 37 2.70 -16.70 8.25
CA GLY A 37 3.15 -18.08 8.44
C GLY A 37 2.73 -18.56 9.83
N LYS A 38 2.40 -19.86 9.96
CA LYS A 38 1.77 -20.46 11.15
C LYS A 38 2.47 -20.18 12.51
N ASN A 39 3.70 -19.66 12.49
CA ASN A 39 4.55 -19.47 13.67
C ASN A 39 5.02 -18.02 13.94
N ALA A 40 4.62 -17.01 13.13
CA ALA A 40 5.08 -15.63 13.34
C ALA A 40 4.10 -14.81 14.19
N LYS A 41 4.60 -14.18 15.26
CA LYS A 41 3.85 -13.24 16.12
C LYS A 41 3.91 -11.84 15.49
N THR A 42 3.15 -11.61 14.42
CA THR A 42 3.05 -10.27 13.84
C THR A 42 2.09 -9.42 14.66
N SER A 43 2.60 -8.28 15.14
CA SER A 43 1.77 -7.26 15.75
C SER A 43 1.35 -6.24 14.67
N TYR A 44 0.24 -5.56 14.90
CA TYR A 44 -0.18 -4.47 14.03
C TYR A 44 -0.65 -3.29 14.85
N ARG A 45 -0.51 -2.09 14.27
CA ARG A 45 -0.92 -0.83 14.85
C ARG A 45 -1.86 -0.13 13.88
N ILE A 46 -3.09 0.14 14.32
CA ILE A 46 -4.03 0.96 13.55
C ILE A 46 -4.15 2.32 14.23
N ARG A 47 -3.89 3.38 13.48
CA ARG A 47 -4.12 4.78 13.86
C ARG A 47 -5.24 5.33 13.00
N LEU A 48 -6.27 5.85 13.64
CA LEU A 48 -7.39 6.54 13.00
C LEU A 48 -7.24 8.04 13.27
N THR A 49 -7.51 8.88 12.28
CA THR A 49 -7.48 10.35 12.45
C THR A 49 -8.84 10.93 12.09
N ASP A 50 -9.40 11.75 12.98
CA ASP A 50 -10.65 12.49 12.72
C ASP A 50 -10.39 13.85 12.05
N ARG A 51 -11.44 14.48 11.54
CA ARG A 51 -11.36 15.79 10.87
C ARG A 51 -10.84 16.92 11.77
N ASN A 52 -10.84 16.76 13.09
CA ASN A 52 -10.29 17.72 14.03
C ASN A 52 -8.79 17.49 14.29
N GLY A 53 -8.19 16.47 13.64
CA GLY A 53 -6.79 16.10 13.80
C GLY A 53 -6.53 15.18 14.99
N ASN A 54 -7.55 14.74 15.73
CA ASN A 54 -7.34 13.84 16.85
C ASN A 54 -6.98 12.44 16.34
N ALA A 55 -5.98 11.84 16.96
CA ALA A 55 -5.50 10.51 16.61
C ALA A 55 -5.94 9.47 17.64
N TYR A 56 -6.65 8.45 17.17
CA TYR A 56 -7.05 7.29 17.96
C TYR A 56 -6.17 6.10 17.61
N ARG A 57 -5.43 5.59 18.59
CA ARG A 57 -4.61 4.39 18.41
C ARG A 57 -5.40 3.18 18.88
N LEU A 58 -5.79 2.33 17.94
CA LEU A 58 -6.31 1.01 18.26
C LEU A 58 -5.12 0.13 18.63
N ARG A 59 -4.79 0.07 19.92
CA ARG A 59 -3.92 -0.96 20.49
C ARG A 59 -4.77 -2.17 20.78
N THR A 60 -4.39 -3.36 20.32
CA THR A 60 -4.97 -4.62 20.78
C THR A 60 -4.53 -4.88 22.22
N ASN A 61 -5.15 -4.17 23.16
CA ASN A 61 -5.20 -4.60 24.55
C ASN A 61 -6.69 -4.67 24.90
N LEU A 62 -7.28 -5.88 24.80
CA LEU A 62 -8.72 -6.13 24.87
C LEU A 62 -9.36 -5.61 26.18
N GLU A 63 -8.55 -5.32 27.19
CA GLU A 63 -8.96 -4.91 28.53
C GLU A 63 -9.27 -3.40 28.66
N LYS A 64 -8.73 -2.54 27.78
CA LYS A 64 -8.91 -1.07 27.90
C LYS A 64 -10.13 -0.50 27.19
N TYR A 65 -10.88 -1.30 26.43
CA TYR A 65 -12.07 -0.83 25.73
C TYR A 65 -13.32 -1.10 26.58
N SER A 66 -13.83 -0.05 27.23
CA SER A 66 -15.11 -0.06 27.95
C SER A 66 -16.34 -0.26 27.03
N ASN A 67 -16.15 -0.16 25.72
CA ASN A 67 -17.22 -0.31 24.74
C ASN A 67 -17.29 -1.75 24.21
N LYS A 68 -18.36 -2.45 24.58
CA LYS A 68 -18.66 -3.85 24.21
C LYS A 68 -18.67 -4.08 22.69
N ALA A 69 -19.05 -3.10 21.87
CA ALA A 69 -19.07 -3.23 20.41
C ALA A 69 -17.69 -3.07 19.77
N LEU A 70 -16.83 -2.21 20.31
CA LEU A 70 -15.41 -2.16 19.93
C LEU A 70 -14.71 -3.45 20.34
N LYS A 71 -15.02 -3.97 21.53
CA LYS A 71 -14.53 -5.28 21.98
C LYS A 71 -14.97 -6.41 21.04
N LEU A 72 -16.23 -6.43 20.60
CA LEU A 72 -16.76 -7.42 19.65
C LEU A 72 -16.20 -7.25 18.22
N MET A 73 -15.98 -6.02 17.75
CA MET A 73 -15.39 -5.72 16.44
C MET A 73 -13.90 -6.11 16.40
N LEU A 74 -13.18 -5.93 17.51
CA LEU A 74 -11.78 -6.33 17.69
C LEU A 74 -11.61 -7.83 18.03
N ALA A 75 -12.66 -8.49 18.55
CA ALA A 75 -12.65 -9.91 18.91
C ALA A 75 -12.95 -10.88 17.74
N SER A 76 -13.41 -10.39 16.58
CA SER A 76 -13.63 -11.20 15.38
C SER A 76 -12.65 -10.80 14.28
N PRO A 77 -12.09 -11.77 13.53
CA PRO A 77 -10.77 -11.69 12.92
C PRO A 77 -10.69 -10.52 11.95
N SER A 78 -9.71 -9.63 12.18
CA SER A 78 -9.04 -8.67 11.29
C SER A 78 -9.83 -8.12 10.08
N LYS A 79 -10.31 -8.98 9.18
CA LYS A 79 -11.10 -8.66 7.97
C LYS A 79 -12.41 -7.91 8.25
N ARG A 80 -13.17 -8.25 9.30
CA ARG A 80 -14.45 -7.55 9.61
C ARG A 80 -14.21 -6.11 10.09
N LEU A 81 -13.17 -5.92 10.90
CA LEU A 81 -12.72 -4.59 11.33
C LEU A 81 -12.30 -3.75 10.11
N LEU A 82 -11.42 -4.29 9.27
CA LEU A 82 -10.93 -3.60 8.08
C LEU A 82 -12.04 -3.29 7.08
N ALA A 83 -12.95 -4.22 6.83
CA ALA A 83 -14.13 -3.99 6.01
C ALA A 83 -14.98 -2.82 6.56
N SER A 84 -15.17 -2.79 7.89
CA SER A 84 -15.92 -1.72 8.55
C SER A 84 -15.20 -0.37 8.42
N LEU A 85 -13.88 -0.33 8.65
CA LEU A 85 -13.07 0.87 8.54
C LEU A 85 -12.99 1.39 7.10
N PHE A 86 -12.80 0.53 6.10
CA PHE A 86 -12.75 0.93 4.69
C PHE A 86 -14.13 1.39 4.18
N SER A 87 -15.21 0.92 4.81
CA SER A 87 -16.57 1.34 4.48
C SER A 87 -16.99 2.70 5.02
N LEU A 88 -16.09 3.42 5.72
CA LEU A 88 -16.35 4.76 6.20
C LEU A 88 -16.53 5.72 5.00
N PRO A 89 -17.65 6.48 4.94
CA PRO A 89 -18.01 7.28 3.77
C PRO A 89 -17.14 8.53 3.60
N ASP A 90 -16.57 9.04 4.69
CA ASP A 90 -15.78 10.27 4.72
C ASP A 90 -14.27 10.00 4.67
N LEU A 91 -13.90 8.75 4.41
CA LEU A 91 -12.51 8.33 4.35
C LEU A 91 -11.82 8.94 3.13
N ASP A 92 -10.71 9.63 3.37
CA ASP A 92 -9.90 10.34 2.38
C ASP A 92 -8.52 9.69 2.19
N ALA A 93 -8.02 9.00 3.21
CA ALA A 93 -6.72 8.35 3.18
C ALA A 93 -6.71 6.95 3.80
N ILE A 94 -6.05 6.02 3.10
CA ILE A 94 -5.72 4.68 3.60
C ILE A 94 -4.21 4.48 3.41
N LEU A 95 -3.50 4.31 4.51
CA LEU A 95 -2.09 3.96 4.54
C LEU A 95 -1.95 2.58 5.16
N VAL A 96 -1.33 1.67 4.43
CA VAL A 96 -0.97 0.34 4.91
C VAL A 96 0.51 0.14 4.64
N LEU A 97 1.27 0.06 5.73
CA LEU A 97 2.72 -0.07 5.75
C LEU A 97 3.09 -1.43 6.33
N ASP A 98 3.77 -2.25 5.54
CA ASP A 98 4.28 -3.55 5.97
C ASP A 98 5.79 -3.48 6.24
N SER A 99 6.19 -3.57 7.50
CA SER A 99 7.59 -3.60 7.94
C SER A 99 8.06 -5.02 8.27
N THR A 100 7.27 -6.06 7.97
CA THR A 100 7.59 -7.43 8.38
C THR A 100 8.67 -8.05 7.47
N PRO A 101 9.75 -8.63 8.04
CA PRO A 101 10.75 -9.31 7.24
C PRO A 101 10.16 -10.60 6.66
N GLN A 102 10.03 -10.69 5.33
CA GLN A 102 9.65 -11.94 4.69
C GLN A 102 10.85 -12.89 4.65
N SER A 103 10.98 -13.70 5.70
CA SER A 103 12.05 -14.70 5.85
C SER A 103 11.83 -16.00 5.06
N SER A 104 10.75 -16.10 4.28
CA SER A 104 10.50 -17.28 3.44
C SER A 104 9.60 -16.96 2.25
N SER A 105 9.83 -17.64 1.14
CA SER A 105 9.13 -17.56 -0.16
C SER A 105 7.62 -17.84 -0.13
N GLN A 106 7.00 -18.00 1.04
CA GLN A 106 5.65 -18.57 1.18
C GLN A 106 4.57 -17.59 1.66
N CYS A 107 4.91 -16.41 2.17
CA CYS A 107 3.91 -15.48 2.71
C CYS A 107 3.91 -14.15 1.96
N LYS A 108 3.20 -14.12 0.82
CA LYS A 108 2.90 -12.86 0.11
C LYS A 108 1.68 -12.23 0.76
N ALA A 109 1.86 -11.12 1.46
CA ALA A 109 0.74 -10.28 1.88
C ALA A 109 -0.03 -9.82 0.64
N GLU A 110 -1.33 -10.08 0.55
CA GLU A 110 -2.15 -9.79 -0.62
C GLU A 110 -3.38 -8.99 -0.22
N LEU A 111 -3.62 -7.88 -0.93
CA LEU A 111 -4.87 -7.15 -0.79
C LEU A 111 -5.99 -7.95 -1.45
N SER A 112 -6.93 -8.44 -0.63
CA SER A 112 -8.10 -9.15 -1.15
C SER A 112 -9.07 -8.22 -1.89
N ARG A 113 -9.72 -8.73 -2.94
CA ARG A 113 -10.80 -8.04 -3.66
C ARG A 113 -11.94 -7.63 -2.72
N SER A 114 -12.33 -8.49 -1.79
CA SER A 114 -13.39 -8.20 -0.82
C SER A 114 -13.13 -6.95 0.02
N LEU A 115 -11.86 -6.69 0.37
CA LEU A 115 -11.51 -5.48 1.12
C LEU A 115 -11.51 -4.24 0.23
N ALA A 116 -11.02 -4.34 -1.01
CA ALA A 116 -11.12 -3.26 -1.99
C ALA A 116 -12.59 -2.88 -2.27
N GLU A 117 -13.49 -3.86 -2.29
CA GLU A 117 -14.92 -3.64 -2.48
C GLU A 117 -15.58 -2.89 -1.33
N CYS A 118 -15.08 -3.05 -0.10
CA CYS A 118 -15.56 -2.32 1.07
C CYS A 118 -15.24 -0.82 1.04
N ILE A 119 -14.31 -0.35 0.20
CA ILE A 119 -13.98 1.07 0.11
C ILE A 119 -15.18 1.85 -0.41
N LYS A 120 -15.67 2.79 0.41
CA LYS A 120 -16.81 3.68 0.09
C LYS A 120 -16.44 5.16 0.04
N GLY A 121 -15.40 5.57 0.79
CA GLY A 121 -14.99 6.97 0.83
C GLY A 121 -14.27 7.44 -0.44
N PRO A 122 -14.24 8.76 -0.70
CA PRO A 122 -13.56 9.36 -1.85
C PRO A 122 -12.04 9.43 -1.62
N ILE A 123 -11.38 8.28 -1.54
CA ILE A 123 -9.95 8.19 -1.21
C ILE A 123 -9.12 9.06 -2.16
N LYS A 124 -8.43 10.07 -1.62
CA LYS A 124 -7.41 10.85 -2.32
C LYS A 124 -6.01 10.29 -2.16
N ASN A 125 -5.72 9.58 -1.06
CA ASN A 125 -4.40 9.05 -0.77
C ASN A 125 -4.44 7.57 -0.39
N LEU A 126 -4.03 6.70 -1.31
CA LEU A 126 -3.92 5.27 -1.07
C LEU A 126 -2.44 4.86 -1.08
N GLN A 127 -1.94 4.37 0.04
CA GLN A 127 -0.56 3.88 0.14
C GLN A 127 -0.56 2.44 0.63
N LEU A 128 -0.05 1.55 -0.21
CA LEU A 128 0.09 0.13 0.06
C LEU A 128 1.59 -0.18 -0.10
N ALA A 129 2.36 0.25 0.88
CA ALA A 129 3.82 0.30 0.80
C ALA A 129 4.51 -0.60 1.82
N ALA A 130 5.76 -0.97 1.51
CA ALA A 130 6.64 -1.54 2.52
C ALA A 130 7.25 -0.41 3.33
N ASP A 131 7.32 -0.57 4.64
CA ASP A 131 8.19 0.27 5.46
C ASP A 131 9.64 -0.23 5.31
N VAL A 132 10.61 0.67 5.51
CA VAL A 132 12.03 0.39 5.33
C VAL A 132 12.54 -0.47 6.48
N CYS A 133 12.21 -1.76 6.46
CA CYS A 133 12.83 -2.73 7.34
C CYS A 133 14.01 -3.39 6.62
N ARG A 134 15.18 -3.19 7.22
CA ARG A 134 16.49 -3.82 6.94
C ARG A 134 16.43 -4.96 5.91
N TYR A 135 16.86 -4.63 4.69
CA TYR A 135 17.29 -5.53 3.62
C TYR A 135 16.24 -6.29 2.80
N VAL A 136 14.92 -6.20 3.07
CA VAL A 136 13.89 -6.77 2.18
C VAL A 136 12.64 -5.89 2.15
N LEU A 137 12.43 -5.14 1.06
CA LEU A 137 11.24 -4.30 0.86
C LEU A 137 10.12 -5.10 0.20
N THR A 138 9.36 -5.85 0.98
CA THR A 138 8.17 -6.58 0.52
C THR A 138 6.90 -5.82 0.89
N GLY A 139 6.35 -5.07 -0.07
CA GLY A 139 5.05 -4.41 0.10
C GLY A 139 3.88 -5.39 -0.06
N ILE A 140 2.66 -4.88 0.12
CA ILE A 140 1.44 -5.65 -0.07
C ILE A 140 1.20 -5.88 -1.57
N TYR A 141 1.08 -7.13 -1.98
CA TYR A 141 0.71 -7.50 -3.33
C TYR A 141 -0.68 -7.03 -3.68
N ILE A 142 -0.81 -6.43 -4.86
CA ILE A 142 -2.10 -6.05 -5.43
C ILE A 142 -2.27 -6.84 -6.72
N PRO A 143 -3.08 -7.91 -6.74
CA PRO A 143 -3.39 -8.61 -7.97
C PRO A 143 -4.01 -7.65 -8.99
N TRP A 144 -3.72 -7.84 -10.28
CA TRP A 144 -4.24 -6.94 -11.33
C TRP A 144 -5.77 -6.76 -11.30
N ARG A 145 -6.54 -7.79 -10.91
CA ARG A 145 -8.02 -7.68 -10.77
C ARG A 145 -8.43 -6.76 -9.63
N VAL A 146 -7.64 -6.75 -8.55
CA VAL A 146 -7.85 -5.88 -7.40
C VAL A 146 -7.42 -4.46 -7.75
N MET A 147 -6.30 -4.31 -8.45
CA MET A 147 -5.87 -3.02 -9.00
C MET A 147 -6.95 -2.39 -9.89
N ASP A 148 -7.52 -3.18 -10.81
CA ASP A 148 -8.58 -2.75 -11.71
C ASP A 148 -9.84 -2.32 -10.94
N CYS A 149 -10.24 -3.07 -9.91
CA CYS A 149 -11.34 -2.73 -9.03
C CYS A 149 -11.10 -1.42 -8.26
N LEU A 150 -9.89 -1.24 -7.72
CA LEU A 150 -9.49 -0.02 -7.00
C LEU A 150 -9.50 1.19 -7.94
N CYS A 151 -8.89 1.08 -9.12
CA CYS A 151 -8.81 2.18 -10.06
C CYS A 151 -10.18 2.58 -10.63
N GLU A 152 -11.09 1.62 -10.81
CA GLU A 152 -12.48 1.92 -11.17
C GLU A 152 -13.19 2.70 -10.07
N LYS A 153 -13.08 2.22 -8.82
CA LYS A 153 -13.75 2.85 -7.66
C LYS A 153 -13.23 4.24 -7.37
N LEU A 154 -11.92 4.44 -7.50
CA LEU A 154 -11.24 5.68 -7.10
C LEU A 154 -10.92 6.60 -8.28
N ARG A 155 -11.49 6.31 -9.45
CA ARG A 155 -11.29 7.01 -10.72
C ARG A 155 -11.28 8.52 -10.59
N CYS A 156 -12.26 9.07 -9.90
CA CYS A 156 -12.48 10.53 -9.80
C CYS A 156 -11.98 11.15 -8.48
N SER A 157 -11.34 10.38 -7.58
CA SER A 157 -10.91 10.86 -6.26
C SER A 157 -9.41 10.73 -6.01
N LEU A 158 -8.76 9.68 -6.52
CA LEU A 158 -7.39 9.35 -6.16
C LEU A 158 -6.39 10.36 -6.72
N LYS A 159 -5.64 11.01 -5.82
CA LYS A 159 -4.56 11.96 -6.15
C LYS A 159 -3.19 11.35 -5.95
N ARG A 160 -3.00 10.57 -4.88
CA ARG A 160 -1.76 9.87 -4.58
C ARG A 160 -2.00 8.36 -4.50
N PHE A 161 -1.22 7.61 -5.26
CA PHE A 161 -1.21 6.15 -5.21
C PHE A 161 0.22 5.63 -5.04
N ALA A 162 0.53 5.08 -3.88
CA ALA A 162 1.83 4.49 -3.61
C ALA A 162 1.75 2.96 -3.55
N ILE A 163 2.49 2.27 -4.42
CA ILE A 163 2.54 0.81 -4.47
C ILE A 163 3.97 0.38 -4.17
N GLY A 164 4.23 -0.02 -2.92
CA GLY A 164 5.58 -0.40 -2.49
C GLY A 164 5.97 -1.85 -2.80
N CYS A 165 5.07 -2.64 -3.38
CA CYS A 165 5.29 -4.05 -3.69
C CYS A 165 6.36 -4.25 -4.78
N THR A 166 7.41 -4.99 -4.46
CA THR A 166 8.51 -5.30 -5.39
C THR A 166 8.25 -6.53 -6.25
N TYR A 167 7.26 -7.37 -5.91
CA TYR A 167 6.94 -8.59 -6.63
C TYR A 167 5.65 -8.46 -7.43
N GLY A 168 5.59 -9.15 -8.57
CA GLY A 168 4.44 -9.14 -9.47
C GLY A 168 4.75 -9.95 -10.74
N LYS A 169 3.77 -10.03 -11.64
CA LYS A 169 3.95 -10.73 -12.93
C LYS A 169 4.08 -9.69 -14.03
N GLU A 170 5.27 -9.57 -14.61
CA GLU A 170 5.52 -8.67 -15.75
C GLU A 170 4.67 -9.02 -16.97
N THR A 171 4.35 -10.30 -17.16
CA THR A 171 3.39 -10.77 -18.19
C THR A 171 1.97 -10.20 -18.01
N ARG A 172 1.69 -9.49 -16.92
CA ARG A 172 0.44 -8.77 -16.66
C ARG A 172 0.60 -7.24 -16.69
N ARG A 173 1.76 -6.71 -17.08
CA ARG A 173 2.06 -5.27 -17.13
C ARG A 173 0.95 -4.48 -17.81
N ASP A 174 0.54 -4.89 -19.01
CA ASP A 174 -0.52 -4.21 -19.76
C ASP A 174 -1.85 -4.12 -19.00
N ARG A 175 -2.18 -5.13 -18.18
CA ARG A 175 -3.41 -5.11 -17.37
C ARG A 175 -3.31 -4.11 -16.24
N TYR A 176 -2.14 -3.98 -15.61
CA TYR A 176 -1.91 -2.97 -14.59
C TYR A 176 -1.91 -1.56 -15.20
N VAL A 177 -1.24 -1.36 -16.34
CA VAL A 177 -1.24 -0.08 -17.06
C VAL A 177 -2.66 0.31 -17.46
N LYS A 178 -3.45 -0.62 -18.00
CA LYS A 178 -4.86 -0.39 -18.34
C LYS A 178 -5.68 0.00 -17.11
N ALA A 179 -5.49 -0.67 -15.96
CA ALA A 179 -6.17 -0.32 -14.72
C ALA A 179 -5.80 1.11 -14.26
N LEU A 180 -4.50 1.42 -14.17
CA LEU A 180 -4.01 2.75 -13.76
C LEU A 180 -4.52 3.86 -14.67
N SER A 181 -4.66 3.57 -15.98
CA SER A 181 -5.19 4.52 -16.94
C SER A 181 -6.65 4.92 -16.67
N LYS A 182 -7.38 4.22 -15.79
CA LYS A 182 -8.75 4.65 -15.43
C LYS A 182 -8.77 5.89 -14.56
N LEU A 183 -7.69 6.16 -13.82
CA LEU A 183 -7.61 7.28 -12.89
C LEU A 183 -7.57 8.62 -13.63
N GLU A 184 -8.27 9.63 -13.12
CA GLU A 184 -8.38 10.94 -13.78
C GLU A 184 -7.61 12.04 -13.05
N LYS A 185 -7.47 11.93 -11.72
CA LYS A 185 -6.88 12.97 -10.85
C LYS A 185 -5.54 12.58 -10.26
N LEU A 186 -4.90 11.52 -10.77
CA LEU A 186 -3.66 11.01 -10.20
C LEU A 186 -2.52 11.99 -10.46
N GLU A 187 -2.09 12.67 -9.41
CA GLU A 187 -1.02 13.67 -9.39
C GLU A 187 0.31 13.05 -8.94
N ASP A 188 0.25 11.94 -8.21
CA ASP A 188 1.39 11.37 -7.52
C ASP A 188 1.35 9.83 -7.52
N LEU A 189 2.34 9.18 -8.14
CA LEU A 189 2.37 7.74 -8.31
C LEU A 189 3.72 7.14 -7.88
N ASP A 190 3.71 6.18 -6.95
CA ASP A 190 4.84 5.26 -6.75
C ASP A 190 4.55 3.94 -7.47
N ILE A 191 5.24 3.69 -8.58
CA ILE A 191 5.03 2.55 -9.48
C ILE A 191 6.01 1.40 -9.18
N PRO A 192 5.54 0.14 -9.10
CA PRO A 192 6.38 -1.00 -8.76
C PRO A 192 7.19 -1.52 -9.98
N PRO A 193 8.30 -2.23 -9.75
CA PRO A 193 9.25 -2.65 -10.79
C PRO A 193 8.66 -3.59 -11.85
N HIS A 194 7.65 -4.40 -11.48
CA HIS A 194 6.97 -5.29 -12.43
C HIS A 194 6.04 -4.55 -13.40
N ILE A 195 5.78 -3.25 -13.16
CA ILE A 195 5.06 -2.37 -14.09
C ILE A 195 6.05 -1.47 -14.84
N PHE A 196 7.01 -0.88 -14.11
CA PHE A 196 8.02 0.02 -14.67
C PHE A 196 9.41 -0.33 -14.15
N HIS A 197 10.29 -0.70 -15.07
CA HIS A 197 11.73 -0.78 -14.85
C HIS A 197 12.43 -0.28 -16.12
N LEU A 198 13.60 0.30 -15.96
CA LEU A 198 14.52 0.51 -17.07
C LEU A 198 15.48 -0.68 -17.00
N SER A 199 15.66 -1.39 -18.11
CA SER A 199 16.66 -2.47 -18.19
C SER A 199 18.02 -1.81 -18.45
N ASP A 200 18.71 -2.23 -19.51
CA ASP A 200 19.94 -1.58 -19.97
C ASP A 200 19.68 -0.45 -21.00
N SER A 201 18.41 -0.03 -21.14
CA SER A 201 17.99 1.02 -22.08
C SER A 201 17.20 2.11 -21.36
N ILE A 202 17.30 3.33 -21.88
CA ILE A 202 16.49 4.49 -21.47
C ILE A 202 15.08 4.49 -22.07
N ASP A 203 14.81 3.61 -23.03
CA ASP A 203 13.50 3.52 -23.65
C ASP A 203 12.53 2.75 -22.75
N ILE A 204 11.37 3.35 -22.53
CA ILE A 204 10.32 2.77 -21.72
C ILE A 204 9.26 2.11 -22.59
N ASP A 205 8.57 1.14 -22.01
CA ASP A 205 7.40 0.52 -22.62
C ASP A 205 6.40 1.61 -23.11
N PRO A 206 5.99 1.60 -24.40
CA PRO A 206 5.11 2.64 -24.94
C PRO A 206 3.78 2.77 -24.22
N ASN A 207 3.25 1.69 -23.63
CA ASN A 207 2.02 1.74 -22.84
C ASN A 207 2.25 2.50 -21.53
N VAL A 208 3.42 2.31 -20.91
CA VAL A 208 3.80 3.06 -19.70
C VAL A 208 4.08 4.51 -20.04
N GLY A 209 4.78 4.81 -21.13
CA GLY A 209 4.98 6.18 -21.60
C GLY A 209 3.66 6.92 -21.85
N ARG A 210 2.71 6.27 -22.53
CA ARG A 210 1.35 6.83 -22.73
C ARG A 210 0.61 7.06 -21.41
N LEU A 211 0.75 6.16 -20.44
CA LEU A 211 0.16 6.32 -19.11
C LEU A 211 0.71 7.58 -18.41
N LEU A 212 2.04 7.74 -18.38
CA LEU A 212 2.70 8.85 -17.70
C LEU A 212 2.38 10.22 -18.32
N ASN A 213 2.21 10.27 -19.64
CA ASN A 213 1.86 11.50 -20.35
C ASN A 213 0.35 11.83 -20.30
N ARG A 214 -0.51 10.83 -20.11
CA ARG A 214 -1.96 11.06 -20.04
C ARG A 214 -2.40 11.56 -18.66
N LEU A 215 -1.83 11.01 -17.60
CA LEU A 215 -2.21 11.36 -16.23
C LEU A 215 -1.61 12.71 -15.83
N PRO A 216 -2.28 13.51 -14.98
CA PRO A 216 -1.77 14.81 -14.50
C PRO A 216 -0.67 14.65 -13.45
N LEU A 217 0.29 13.77 -13.68
CA LEU A 217 1.36 13.42 -12.74
C LEU A 217 2.33 14.58 -12.57
N THR A 218 2.49 15.04 -11.35
CA THR A 218 3.55 16.00 -10.97
C THR A 218 4.68 15.30 -10.21
N SER A 219 4.39 14.13 -9.66
CA SER A 219 5.32 13.32 -8.86
C SER A 219 5.32 11.88 -9.35
N LEU A 220 6.52 11.32 -9.52
CA LEU A 220 6.70 9.91 -9.87
C LEU A 220 7.74 9.29 -8.96
N GLY A 221 7.44 8.13 -8.40
CA GLY A 221 8.39 7.30 -7.71
C GLY A 221 8.48 5.93 -8.34
N PHE A 222 9.69 5.39 -8.42
CA PHE A 222 9.91 4.02 -8.88
C PHE A 222 11.20 3.47 -8.28
N ARG A 223 11.38 2.16 -8.46
CA ARG A 223 12.57 1.45 -7.96
C ARG A 223 13.47 1.13 -9.14
N HIS A 224 14.75 1.48 -9.00
CA HIS A 224 15.72 1.24 -10.05
C HIS A 224 17.08 0.86 -9.46
N TYR A 225 17.77 -0.09 -10.10
CA TYR A 225 19.04 -0.65 -9.60
C TYR A 225 20.25 -0.07 -10.34
N ASN A 226 20.14 0.22 -11.64
CA ASN A 226 21.24 0.76 -12.45
C ASN A 226 21.20 2.30 -12.44
N SER A 227 22.15 2.94 -11.78
CA SER A 227 22.17 4.40 -11.64
C SER A 227 22.44 5.12 -12.97
N ALA A 228 23.28 4.57 -13.86
CA ALA A 228 23.66 5.25 -15.10
C ALA A 228 22.48 5.38 -16.08
N VAL A 229 21.78 4.28 -16.34
CA VAL A 229 20.58 4.27 -17.21
C VAL A 229 19.48 5.14 -16.63
N LEU A 230 19.33 5.15 -15.31
CA LEU A 230 18.38 6.03 -14.62
C LEU A 230 18.68 7.50 -14.88
N PHE A 231 19.93 7.94 -14.71
CA PHE A 231 20.29 9.34 -14.94
C PHE A 231 20.07 9.76 -16.39
N GLN A 232 20.43 8.90 -17.35
CA GLN A 232 20.16 9.18 -18.77
C GLN A 232 18.65 9.24 -19.08
N TYR A 233 17.84 8.36 -18.46
CA TYR A 233 16.38 8.45 -18.61
C TYR A 233 15.84 9.77 -18.05
N ILE A 234 16.29 10.18 -16.85
CA ILE A 234 15.89 11.45 -16.23
C ILE A 234 16.26 12.63 -17.11
N GLU A 235 17.47 12.61 -17.68
CA GLU A 235 18.00 13.70 -18.50
C GLU A 235 17.29 13.80 -19.86
N PHE A 236 17.06 12.67 -20.54
CA PHE A 236 16.67 12.67 -21.96
C PHE A 236 15.25 12.18 -22.26
N ARG A 237 14.59 11.49 -21.32
CA ARG A 237 13.31 10.78 -21.59
C ARG A 237 12.20 11.06 -20.59
N MET A 238 12.52 11.59 -19.41
CA MET A 238 11.54 11.85 -18.36
C MET A 238 10.58 12.97 -18.79
N PRO A 239 9.26 12.78 -18.67
CA PRO A 239 8.30 13.81 -19.04
C PRO A 239 8.48 15.10 -18.23
N HIS A 240 8.55 16.24 -18.92
CA HIS A 240 8.86 17.55 -18.31
C HIS A 240 7.85 18.04 -17.27
N HIS A 241 6.63 17.50 -17.26
CA HIS A 241 5.62 17.85 -16.27
C HIS A 241 5.86 17.21 -14.90
N ILE A 242 6.74 16.21 -14.82
CA ILE A 242 7.12 15.58 -13.54
C ILE A 242 8.19 16.44 -12.86
N ARG A 243 7.85 16.94 -11.67
CA ARG A 243 8.67 17.88 -10.89
C ARG A 243 9.36 17.21 -9.70
N LEU A 244 8.81 16.10 -9.22
CA LEU A 244 9.35 15.36 -8.10
C LEU A 244 9.60 13.90 -8.51
N LEU A 245 10.86 13.48 -8.37
CA LEU A 245 11.26 12.10 -8.55
C LEU A 245 11.61 11.46 -7.20
N ARG A 246 11.02 10.29 -6.92
CA ARG A 246 11.42 9.45 -5.78
C ARG A 246 12.01 8.15 -6.28
N SER A 247 13.33 8.06 -6.28
CA SER A 247 14.04 6.80 -6.54
C SER A 247 14.41 6.13 -5.23
N VAL A 248 14.04 4.87 -5.05
CA VAL A 248 14.58 4.04 -3.96
C VAL A 248 15.71 3.19 -4.52
N PHE A 249 16.95 3.53 -4.14
CA PHE A 249 18.12 2.70 -4.39
C PHE A 249 18.13 1.56 -3.37
N SER A 250 17.81 0.35 -3.83
CA SER A 250 18.19 -0.86 -3.11
C SER A 250 19.67 -1.11 -3.37
N SER A 251 20.52 -0.74 -2.40
CA SER A 251 21.92 -1.17 -2.39
C SER A 251 22.00 -2.69 -2.43
N PHE A 252 22.75 -3.20 -3.42
CA PHE A 252 23.16 -4.56 -3.71
C PHE A 252 23.12 -5.59 -2.55
N GLN A 253 22.60 -6.79 -2.85
CA GLN A 253 23.29 -8.04 -2.50
C GLN A 253 23.73 -8.70 -3.81
N GLN A 254 24.98 -8.43 -4.21
CA GLN A 254 25.73 -9.36 -5.04
C GLN A 254 26.01 -10.57 -4.15
N ARG A 255 25.43 -11.72 -4.48
CA ARG A 255 26.09 -12.99 -4.18
C ARG A 255 26.91 -13.32 -5.43
N ILE A 256 28.23 -13.23 -5.27
CA ILE A 256 29.19 -14.01 -6.06
C ILE A 256 28.90 -15.49 -5.78
#